data_AF-A0A1M7RH68-F1
#
_entry.id   AF-A0A1M7RH68-F1
#
_cell.length_a   1.000
_cell.length_b   1.000
_cell.length_c   1.000
_cell.angle_alpha   90.00
_cell.angle_beta   90.00
_cell.angle_gamma   90.00
#
_symmetry.space_group_name_H-M   'P 1'
#
loop_
_entity.id
_entity.type
_entity.pdbx_description
1 polymer ?
#
loop_
_entity_poly.entity_id
_entity_poly.type
_entity_poly.pdbx_seq_one_letter_code
_entity_poly.pdbx_strand_id
1 'polypeptide(L)'
;MILKYHFEDGTAANVIPDKWDSKGFPMVMYKGNVFSLVSDTLQMEVFIDLGEKLLFAEGSIDLIAGREVMLYWRYGSEHNAAELDAECILKDHPNCETLAFGAHHAVAFTLETEGFVTQLDDGQKVVKQTIGEMRDYLDSFF
;
A
#
# COMPACT_ATOMS: atom_id res chain seq x y z
N MET A 1 10.10 -0.99 6.12
CA MET A 1 11.12 -0.60 5.10
C MET A 1 10.62 -1.07 3.75
N ILE A 2 10.34 -0.12 2.86
CA ILE A 2 9.75 -0.42 1.55
C ILE A 2 10.78 -1.08 0.65
N LEU A 3 10.45 -2.29 0.16
CA LEU A 3 11.24 -3.05 -0.82
C LEU A 3 10.76 -2.78 -2.25
N LYS A 4 9.43 -2.72 -2.43
CA LYS A 4 8.77 -2.59 -3.73
C LYS A 4 7.52 -1.72 -3.60
N TYR A 5 7.15 -1.06 -4.68
CA TYR A 5 5.84 -0.41 -4.83
C TYR A 5 4.97 -1.25 -5.77
N HIS A 6 3.71 -1.47 -5.40
CA HIS A 6 2.71 -2.17 -6.22
C HIS A 6 1.81 -1.14 -6.91
N PHE A 7 1.52 -1.33 -8.19
CA PHE A 7 0.77 -0.38 -9.02
C PHE A 7 -0.59 -0.93 -9.47
N GLU A 8 -1.47 -0.03 -9.86
CA GLU A 8 -2.83 -0.32 -10.35
C GLU A 8 -2.89 -1.26 -11.57
N ASP A 9 -1.79 -1.38 -12.32
CA ASP A 9 -1.71 -2.31 -13.46
C ASP A 9 -1.34 -3.74 -13.04
N GLY A 10 -1.28 -4.02 -11.73
CA GLY A 10 -0.93 -5.32 -11.15
C GLY A 10 0.56 -5.62 -11.17
N THR A 11 1.41 -4.65 -11.51
CA THR A 11 2.87 -4.82 -11.53
C THR A 11 3.53 -4.14 -10.33
N ALA A 12 4.83 -4.42 -10.14
CA ALA A 12 5.60 -3.83 -9.06
C ALA A 12 6.92 -3.23 -9.56
N ALA A 13 7.40 -2.19 -8.87
CA ALA A 13 8.73 -1.62 -9.06
C ALA A 13 9.59 -1.85 -7.83
N ASN A 14 10.84 -2.29 -8.03
CA ASN A 14 11.78 -2.45 -6.91
C ASN A 14 12.37 -1.09 -6.53
N VAL A 15 12.46 -0.81 -5.24
CA VAL A 15 13.21 0.35 -4.74
C VAL A 15 14.68 0.18 -5.08
N ILE A 16 15.33 1.24 -5.56
CA ILE A 16 16.78 1.29 -5.71
C ILE A 16 17.35 1.97 -4.46
N PRO A 17 18.00 1.23 -3.55
CA PRO A 17 18.48 1.79 -2.30
C PRO A 17 19.41 2.98 -2.53
N ASP A 18 19.27 4.00 -1.68
CA ASP A 18 20.11 5.21 -1.66
C ASP A 18 20.16 6.00 -2.97
N LYS A 19 19.24 5.74 -3.91
CA LYS A 19 19.18 6.45 -5.18
C LYS A 19 17.99 7.40 -5.23
N TRP A 20 18.31 8.66 -5.46
CA TRP A 20 17.36 9.77 -5.48
C TRP A 20 17.56 10.59 -6.75
N ASP A 21 16.49 11.19 -7.26
CA ASP A 21 16.59 12.13 -8.37
C ASP A 21 17.05 13.53 -7.91
N SER A 22 17.24 14.46 -8.85
CA SER A 22 17.70 15.81 -8.54
C SER A 22 16.72 16.65 -7.72
N LYS A 23 15.47 16.21 -7.58
CA LYS A 23 14.42 16.85 -6.78
C LYS A 23 14.26 16.18 -5.42
N GLY A 24 15.01 15.12 -5.14
CA GLY A 24 14.94 14.37 -3.89
C GLY A 24 13.83 13.32 -3.86
N PHE A 25 13.32 12.86 -5.01
CA PHE A 25 12.40 11.72 -5.07
C PHE A 25 13.16 10.40 -5.15
N PRO A 26 12.69 9.33 -4.47
CA PRO A 26 13.34 8.03 -4.53
C PRO A 26 13.21 7.43 -5.94
N MET A 27 14.21 6.65 -6.34
CA MET A 27 14.27 6.03 -7.67
C MET A 27 13.87 4.55 -7.59
N VAL A 28 13.06 4.10 -8.54
CA VAL A 28 12.56 2.71 -8.61
C VAL A 28 12.87 2.09 -9.97
N MET A 29 13.02 0.77 -9.99
CA MET A 29 13.20 -0.03 -11.20
C MET A 29 11.86 -0.67 -11.60
N TYR A 30 11.29 -0.19 -12.71
CA TYR A 30 10.03 -0.66 -13.27
C TYR A 30 10.24 -1.17 -14.70
N LYS A 31 9.89 -2.44 -14.96
CA LYS A 31 10.04 -3.10 -16.28
C LYS A 31 11.41 -2.86 -16.94
N GLY A 32 12.49 -2.91 -16.14
CA GLY A 32 13.88 -2.75 -16.59
C GLY A 32 14.35 -1.30 -16.79
N ASN A 33 13.50 -0.31 -16.54
CA ASN A 33 13.83 1.11 -16.64
C ASN A 33 13.75 1.78 -15.27
N VAL A 34 14.49 2.88 -15.10
CA VAL A 34 14.55 3.62 -13.83
C VAL A 34 13.64 4.84 -13.92
N PHE A 35 12.79 5.01 -12.91
CA PHE A 35 11.86 6.13 -12.79
C PHE A 35 11.98 6.79 -11.42
N SER A 36 11.68 8.09 -11.35
CA SER A 36 11.43 8.78 -10.09
C SER A 36 10.05 8.40 -9.57
N LEU A 37 9.96 8.08 -8.29
CA LEU A 37 8.70 7.86 -7.60
C LEU A 37 8.25 9.18 -6.97
N VAL A 38 7.26 9.80 -7.58
CA VAL A 38 6.79 11.13 -7.21
C VAL A 38 5.59 11.00 -6.29
N SER A 39 5.50 11.90 -5.31
CA SER A 39 4.26 12.11 -4.55
C SER A 39 3.63 13.40 -5.04
N ASP A 40 2.36 13.36 -5.44
CA ASP A 40 1.61 14.59 -5.68
C ASP A 40 1.55 15.40 -4.37
N THR A 41 1.83 16.68 -4.45
CA THR A 41 1.76 17.59 -3.29
C THR A 41 0.33 17.89 -2.86
N LEU A 42 -0.67 17.74 -3.75
CA LEU A 42 -2.06 18.04 -3.45
C LEU A 42 -2.81 16.82 -2.93
N GLN A 43 -2.71 15.69 -3.62
CA GLN A 43 -3.42 14.47 -3.24
C GLN A 43 -2.58 13.51 -2.40
N MET A 44 -1.27 13.74 -2.24
CA MET A 44 -0.34 12.82 -1.56
C MET A 44 -0.34 11.40 -2.12
N GLU A 45 -0.85 11.22 -3.34
CA GLU A 45 -0.79 9.96 -4.07
C GLU A 45 0.62 9.76 -4.64
N VAL A 46 1.09 8.52 -4.61
CA VAL A 46 2.42 8.14 -5.06
C VAL A 46 2.33 7.51 -6.45
N PHE A 47 3.17 7.92 -7.39
CA PHE A 47 3.11 7.46 -8.77
C PHE A 47 4.48 7.48 -9.47
N ILE A 48 4.56 6.80 -10.61
CA ILE A 48 5.62 7.01 -11.60
C ILE A 48 5.05 7.69 -12.85
N ASP A 49 5.82 8.62 -13.42
CA ASP A 49 5.47 9.28 -14.67
C ASP A 49 6.05 8.49 -15.86
N LEU A 50 5.17 7.98 -16.72
CA LEU A 50 5.53 7.24 -17.94
C LEU A 50 5.43 8.13 -19.20
N GLY A 51 5.37 9.45 -19.04
CA GLY A 51 5.29 10.47 -20.08
C GLY A 51 3.85 10.77 -20.50
N GLU A 52 3.16 9.80 -21.07
CA GLU A 52 1.75 9.97 -21.53
C GLU A 52 0.72 9.64 -20.46
N LYS A 53 1.14 8.91 -19.42
CA LYS A 53 0.28 8.49 -18.33
C LYS A 53 1.03 8.47 -17.01
N LEU A 54 0.30 8.72 -15.95
CA LEU A 54 0.74 8.45 -14.59
C LEU A 54 0.33 7.02 -14.24
N LEU A 55 1.17 6.32 -13.50
CA LEU A 55 0.85 5.00 -12.96
C LEU A 55 0.93 5.10 -11.44
N PHE A 56 -0.23 5.00 -10.78
CA PHE A 56 -0.38 5.19 -9.35
C PHE A 56 -0.05 3.91 -8.57
N ALA A 57 0.67 4.09 -7.47
CA ALA A 57 0.92 3.02 -6.52
C ALA A 57 -0.35 2.77 -5.71
N GLU A 58 -0.71 1.50 -5.55
CA GLU A 58 -1.81 1.06 -4.69
C GLU A 58 -1.32 0.46 -3.37
N GLY A 59 -0.01 0.47 -3.16
CA GLY A 59 0.60 -0.15 -2.00
C GLY A 59 2.10 -0.35 -2.15
N SER A 60 2.65 -1.07 -1.18
CA SER A 60 4.05 -1.45 -1.10
C SER A 60 4.22 -2.88 -0.61
N ILE A 61 5.38 -3.44 -0.88
CA ILE A 61 5.88 -4.62 -0.18
C ILE A 61 6.99 -4.16 0.74
N ASP A 62 6.80 -4.38 2.03
CA ASP A 62 7.68 -3.93 3.09
C ASP A 62 8.36 -5.09 3.79
N LEU A 63 9.59 -4.87 4.28
CA LEU A 63 10.24 -5.78 5.20
C LEU A 63 9.82 -5.44 6.63
N ILE A 64 8.91 -6.24 7.19
CA ILE A 64 8.38 -6.08 8.55
C ILE A 64 8.64 -7.37 9.33
N ALA A 65 9.27 -7.26 10.51
CA ALA A 65 9.63 -8.40 11.36
C ALA A 65 10.38 -9.53 10.61
N GLY A 66 11.17 -9.18 9.59
CA GLY A 66 11.95 -10.13 8.79
C GLY A 66 11.15 -10.84 7.69
N ARG A 67 9.95 -10.36 7.34
CA ARG A 67 9.08 -10.94 6.30
C ARG A 67 8.70 -9.88 5.28
N GLU A 68 8.50 -10.29 4.02
CA GLU A 68 7.87 -9.43 3.01
C GLU A 68 6.36 -9.36 3.32
N VAL A 69 5.84 -8.16 3.53
CA VAL A 69 4.44 -7.90 3.87
C VAL A 69 3.87 -6.94 2.83
N MET A 70 2.75 -7.32 2.21
CA MET A 70 2.02 -6.42 1.31
C MET A 70 1.20 -5.43 2.14
N LEU A 71 1.40 -4.14 1.88
CA LEU A 71 0.64 -3.04 2.46
C LEU A 71 -0.14 -2.34 1.36
N TYR A 72 -1.45 -2.17 1.52
CA TYR A 72 -2.33 -1.41 0.64
C TYR A 72 -2.59 -0.03 1.24
N TRP A 73 -2.40 1.00 0.44
CA TRP A 73 -2.64 2.39 0.83
C TRP A 73 -2.86 3.21 -0.43
N ARG A 74 -3.67 4.28 -0.35
CA ARG A 74 -3.88 5.18 -1.49
C ARG A 74 -2.97 6.39 -1.39
N TYR A 75 -2.89 6.96 -0.19
CA TYR A 75 -2.06 8.12 0.10
C TYR A 75 -0.77 7.69 0.80
N GLY A 76 0.34 8.35 0.50
CA GLY A 76 1.62 8.09 1.20
C GLY A 76 1.53 8.33 2.71
N SER A 77 0.56 9.13 3.17
CA SER A 77 0.25 9.32 4.59
C SER A 77 -0.37 8.09 5.26
N GLU A 78 -1.08 7.25 4.51
CA GLU A 78 -1.74 6.03 5.01
C GLU A 78 -0.77 4.85 5.14
N HIS A 79 0.36 4.89 4.43
CA HIS A 79 1.43 3.90 4.54
C HIS A 79 1.80 3.63 5.99
N ASN A 80 2.03 4.70 6.77
CA ASN A 80 2.46 4.56 8.17
C ASN A 80 1.39 3.90 9.05
N ALA A 81 0.11 4.14 8.77
CA ALA A 81 -0.98 3.49 9.49
C ALA A 81 -1.02 1.98 9.17
N ALA A 82 -0.95 1.64 7.87
CA ALA A 82 -0.92 0.24 7.43
C ALA A 82 0.32 -0.51 7.97
N GLU A 83 1.49 0.12 8.00
CA GLU A 83 2.73 -0.46 8.57
C GLU A 83 2.58 -0.71 10.07
N LEU A 84 2.07 0.25 10.84
CA LEU A 84 1.85 0.10 12.29
C LEU A 84 0.85 -1.00 12.62
N ASP A 85 -0.25 -1.10 11.87
CA ASP A 85 -1.25 -2.15 12.07
C ASP A 85 -0.68 -3.53 11.72
N ALA A 86 0.08 -3.64 10.63
CA ALA A 86 0.79 -4.86 10.27
C ALA A 86 1.79 -5.28 11.35
N GLU A 87 2.59 -4.35 11.88
CA GLU A 87 3.53 -4.61 12.98
C GLU A 87 2.82 -5.11 14.23
N CYS A 88 1.71 -4.47 14.62
CA CYS A 88 0.92 -4.84 15.79
C CYS A 88 0.37 -6.27 15.65
N ILE A 89 -0.30 -6.55 14.53
CA ILE A 89 -0.93 -7.86 14.29
C ILE A 89 0.12 -8.95 14.17
N LEU A 90 1.22 -8.73 13.43
CA LEU A 90 2.27 -9.75 13.27
C LEU A 90 3.03 -10.03 14.56
N LYS A 91 3.13 -9.04 15.46
CA LYS A 91 3.72 -9.23 16.79
C LYS A 91 2.82 -10.07 17.69
N ASP A 92 1.53 -9.78 17.72
CA ASP A 92 0.56 -10.48 18.58
C ASP A 92 0.18 -11.85 18.01
N HIS A 93 0.23 -12.00 16.69
CA HIS A 93 -0.10 -13.19 15.93
C HIS A 93 1.04 -13.57 14.96
N PRO A 94 2.16 -14.13 15.44
CA PRO A 94 3.31 -14.44 14.60
C PRO A 94 3.06 -15.50 13.52
N ASN A 95 1.97 -16.26 13.63
CA ASN A 95 1.50 -17.25 12.65
C ASN A 95 0.26 -16.76 11.87
N CYS A 96 0.02 -15.46 11.85
CA CYS A 96 -1.09 -14.84 11.12
C CYS A 96 -1.07 -15.26 9.64
N GLU A 97 -2.20 -15.77 9.16
CA GLU A 97 -2.39 -16.17 7.76
C GLU A 97 -2.73 -14.97 6.85
N THR A 98 -2.92 -13.78 7.42
CA THR A 98 -3.24 -12.56 6.68
C THR A 98 -2.20 -12.31 5.59
N LEU A 99 -2.70 -12.14 4.37
CA LEU A 99 -1.91 -12.05 3.15
C LEU A 99 -1.41 -10.62 2.90
N ALA A 100 -2.16 -9.63 3.37
CA ALA A 100 -1.82 -8.21 3.27
C ALA A 100 -2.56 -7.37 4.31
N PHE A 101 -2.04 -6.18 4.58
CA PHE A 101 -2.64 -5.18 5.45
C PHE A 101 -2.94 -3.93 4.64
N GLY A 102 -3.83 -3.06 5.10
CA GLY A 102 -4.03 -1.78 4.47
C GLY A 102 -4.78 -0.78 5.35
N ALA A 103 -4.72 0.48 4.94
CA ALA A 103 -5.42 1.57 5.59
C ALA A 103 -6.03 2.48 4.54
N HIS A 104 -7.23 3.00 4.83
CA HIS A 104 -7.93 3.98 4.00
C HIS A 104 -8.72 4.92 4.89
N HIS A 105 -8.48 6.23 4.81
CA HIS A 105 -9.04 7.23 5.74
C HIS A 105 -8.88 6.87 7.22
N ALA A 106 -7.69 6.36 7.57
CA ALA A 106 -7.36 5.85 8.91
C ALA A 106 -8.20 4.65 9.39
N VAL A 107 -9.01 4.05 8.50
CA VAL A 107 -9.68 2.77 8.75
C VAL A 107 -8.79 1.64 8.27
N ALA A 108 -8.41 0.75 9.19
CA ALA A 108 -7.63 -0.42 8.90
C ALA A 108 -8.46 -1.51 8.20
N PHE A 109 -7.82 -2.24 7.29
CA PHE A 109 -8.37 -3.44 6.67
C PHE A 109 -7.25 -4.45 6.39
N THR A 110 -7.63 -5.70 6.13
CA THR A 110 -6.70 -6.79 5.84
C THR A 110 -7.15 -7.54 4.60
N LEU A 111 -6.24 -8.26 3.94
CA LEU A 111 -6.58 -9.25 2.92
C LEU A 111 -6.44 -10.65 3.53
N GLU A 112 -7.55 -11.34 3.64
CA GLU A 112 -7.63 -12.74 4.06
C GLU A 112 -8.00 -13.64 2.86
N THR A 113 -8.22 -14.93 3.09
CA THR A 113 -8.58 -15.89 2.03
C THR A 113 -9.92 -15.58 1.35
N GLU A 114 -10.86 -14.95 2.07
CA GLU A 114 -12.21 -14.64 1.58
C GLU A 114 -12.30 -13.28 0.87
N GLY A 115 -11.24 -12.47 0.94
CA GLY A 115 -11.18 -11.13 0.37
C GLY A 115 -10.63 -10.10 1.36
N PHE A 116 -10.86 -8.82 1.04
CA PHE A 116 -10.52 -7.70 1.90
C PHE A 116 -11.54 -7.59 3.03
N VAL A 117 -11.07 -7.48 4.27
CA VAL A 117 -11.88 -7.48 5.48
C VAL A 117 -11.60 -6.22 6.28
N THR A 118 -12.65 -5.53 6.68
CA THR A 118 -12.60 -4.44 7.67
C THR A 118 -13.62 -4.70 8.77
N GLN A 119 -13.36 -4.17 9.97
CA GLN A 119 -14.26 -4.26 11.11
C GLN A 119 -14.70 -2.86 11.53
N LEU A 120 -16.01 -2.67 11.65
CA LEU A 120 -16.61 -1.42 12.09
C LEU A 120 -16.59 -1.29 13.62
N ASP A 121 -16.85 -0.07 14.12
CA ASP A 121 -16.89 0.25 15.55
C ASP A 121 -17.93 -0.57 16.33
N ASP A 122 -19.01 -0.98 15.67
CA ASP A 122 -20.05 -1.84 16.26
C ASP A 122 -19.68 -3.34 16.28
N GLY A 123 -18.48 -3.68 15.80
CA GLY A 123 -17.96 -5.03 15.71
C GLY A 123 -18.40 -5.81 14.46
N GLN A 124 -19.21 -5.22 13.57
CA GLN A 124 -19.57 -5.86 12.32
C GLN A 124 -18.36 -6.02 11.41
N LYS A 125 -18.17 -7.24 10.88
CA LYS A 125 -17.19 -7.53 9.83
C LYS A 125 -17.80 -7.33 8.45
N VAL A 126 -17.04 -6.67 7.58
CA VAL A 126 -17.42 -6.44 6.18
C VAL A 126 -16.33 -7.01 5.28
N VAL A 127 -16.76 -7.74 4.26
CA VAL A 127 -15.89 -8.41 3.30
C VAL A 127 -16.15 -7.88 1.89
N LYS A 128 -15.08 -7.56 1.16
CA LYS A 128 -15.09 -7.13 -0.25
C LYS A 128 -14.11 -7.96 -1.07
N GLN A 129 -14.44 -8.22 -2.33
CA GLN A 129 -13.65 -9.14 -3.15
C GLN A 129 -12.41 -8.48 -3.76
N THR A 130 -12.45 -7.16 -3.96
CA THR A 130 -11.32 -6.40 -4.53
C THR A 130 -10.96 -5.19 -3.67
N ILE A 131 -9.73 -4.70 -3.84
CA ILE A 131 -9.28 -3.48 -3.15
C ILE A 131 -10.11 -2.26 -3.55
N GLY A 132 -10.51 -2.18 -4.83
CA GLY A 132 -11.40 -1.12 -5.33
C GLY A 132 -12.75 -1.13 -4.63
N GLU A 133 -13.38 -2.31 -4.51
CA GLU A 133 -14.65 -2.45 -3.77
C GLU A 133 -14.53 -2.09 -2.28
N MET A 134 -13.38 -2.39 -1.65
CA MET A 134 -13.12 -2.01 -0.26
C MET A 134 -12.97 -0.48 -0.13
N ARG A 135 -12.22 0.15 -1.03
CA ARG A 135 -12.04 1.61 -1.04
C ARG A 135 -13.37 2.33 -1.29
N ASP A 136 -14.13 1.93 -2.31
CA ASP A 136 -15.44 2.52 -2.61
C ASP A 136 -16.41 2.43 -1.40
N TYR A 137 -16.32 1.33 -0.66
CA TYR A 137 -17.09 1.16 0.58
C TYR A 137 -16.60 2.10 1.69
N LEU A 138 -15.30 2.19 1.92
CA LEU A 138 -14.74 3.05 2.95
C LEU A 138 -14.93 4.54 2.63
N ASP A 139 -14.85 4.93 1.35
CA ASP A 139 -15.17 6.28 0.88
C ASP A 139 -16.61 6.69 1.17
N SER A 140 -17.55 5.74 1.28
CA SER A 140 -18.95 6.06 1.58
C SER A 140 -19.20 6.62 2.98
N PHE A 141 -18.18 6.62 3.85
CA PHE A 141 -18.24 7.17 5.21
C PHE A 141 -17.69 8.59 5.35
N PHE A 142 -17.01 9.16 4.33
CA PHE A 142 -16.24 10.42 4.44
C PHE A 142 -16.68 11.52 3.46
#